data_AF-A0ABD5AKL7-F1
#
_entry.id   AF-A0ABD5AKL7-F1
#
_cell.length_a   1.000
_cell.length_b   1.000
_cell.length_c   1.000
_cell.angle_alpha   90.00
_cell.angle_beta   90.00
_cell.angle_gamma   90.00
#
_symmetry.space_group_name_H-M   'P 1'
#
loop_
_entity.id
_entity.type
_entity.pdbx_description
1 polymer ?
#
loop_
_entity_poly.entity_id
_entity_poly.type
_entity_poly.pdbx_seq_one_letter_code
_entity_poly.pdbx_strand_id
1 'polypeptide(L)'
;MKFKSKKISGFLIITSTIILTACGGGGSDQNTNDQAENNLEKDDAIYQVYYQPSNFSSEVYSDFFEITQYPIKNNEIFFSKSHNEPLEKEIFTEEKILNKGTLQTNIVKRLTPNSWTYELTSELKQNLNFEIVKLDGENIFDRVLPGYKENKNLETGLHNQLDKNLIEFYQNYKNVRFPKNSYCYRLKETQWNQSYISDISGFDSSPSFSEKKQSIIERYNNLGPDKKYFRLLNSQWYGYNLTVLENLETGDIQSAWGNNNNQSAFFINFISSSRGMLIEI
;
A
#
# COMPACT_ATOMS: atom_id res chain seq x y z
N MET A 1 -10.24 37.42 0.49
CA MET A 1 -9.17 36.73 1.26
C MET A 1 -8.62 35.61 0.37
N LYS A 2 -7.36 35.70 -0.05
CA LYS A 2 -6.76 34.75 -1.01
C LYS A 2 -6.48 33.42 -0.30
N PHE A 3 -7.26 32.39 -0.59
CA PHE A 3 -6.94 31.03 -0.15
C PHE A 3 -5.72 30.55 -0.94
N LYS A 4 -4.56 30.53 -0.28
CA LYS A 4 -3.40 29.80 -0.78
C LYS A 4 -3.78 28.32 -0.75
N SER A 5 -4.13 27.77 -1.91
CA SER A 5 -4.15 26.33 -2.14
C SER A 5 -2.76 25.81 -1.81
N LYS A 6 -2.61 25.16 -0.65
CA LYS A 6 -1.46 24.29 -0.39
C LYS A 6 -1.59 23.19 -1.42
N LYS A 7 -0.70 23.19 -2.43
CA LYS A 7 -0.41 22.01 -3.22
C LYS A 7 -0.06 20.92 -2.22
N ILE A 8 -0.99 19.98 -2.01
CA ILE A 8 -0.68 18.71 -1.37
C ILE A 8 0.24 18.03 -2.38
N SER A 9 1.55 18.15 -2.15
CA SER A 9 2.55 17.31 -2.79
C SER A 9 2.26 15.91 -2.26
N GLY A 10 1.45 15.17 -3.02
CA GLY A 10 1.04 13.81 -2.68
C GLY A 10 2.25 12.91 -2.79
N PHE A 11 3.02 12.85 -1.71
CA PHE A 11 4.01 11.82 -1.48
C PHE A 11 3.22 10.52 -1.29
N LEU A 12 3.11 9.71 -2.35
CA LEU A 12 2.53 8.38 -2.32
C LEU A 12 3.51 7.48 -1.58
N ILE A 13 3.51 7.57 -0.25
CA ILE A 13 4.15 6.57 0.58
C ILE A 13 3.29 5.32 0.43
N ILE A 14 3.85 4.30 -0.22
CA ILE A 14 3.27 2.96 -0.31
C ILE A 14 3.49 2.28 1.04
N THR A 15 2.97 2.87 2.11
CA THR A 15 2.80 2.21 3.40
C THR A 15 1.57 1.33 3.26
N SER A 16 1.78 0.04 2.98
CA SER A 16 0.88 -1.07 3.30
C SER A 16 -0.60 -1.02 2.88
N THR A 17 -1.07 -0.07 2.09
CA THR A 17 -2.51 0.06 1.71
C THR A 17 -2.76 0.30 0.23
N ILE A 18 -1.81 -0.04 -0.65
CA ILE A 18 -2.15 -0.17 -2.07
C ILE A 18 -2.90 -1.49 -2.27
N ILE A 19 -4.21 -1.46 -2.03
CA ILE A 19 -5.12 -2.40 -2.65
C ILE A 19 -5.28 -1.91 -4.10
N LEU A 20 -4.42 -2.39 -5.00
CA LEU A 20 -4.68 -2.31 -6.43
C LEU A 20 -5.81 -3.29 -6.74
N THR A 21 -7.07 -2.85 -6.64
CA THR A 21 -8.23 -3.56 -7.16
C THR A 21 -8.44 -3.19 -8.62
N ALA A 22 -7.56 -3.70 -9.48
CA ALA A 22 -7.70 -3.52 -10.91
C ALA A 22 -8.90 -4.33 -11.41
N CYS A 23 -10.06 -3.69 -11.58
CA CYS A 23 -11.24 -4.31 -12.21
C CYS A 23 -11.26 -3.97 -13.70
N GLY A 24 -11.05 -4.98 -14.55
CA GLY A 24 -11.12 -4.86 -16.01
C GLY A 24 -12.50 -5.27 -16.55
N GLY A 25 -13.03 -4.50 -17.50
CA GLY A 25 -14.27 -4.80 -18.21
C GLY A 25 -14.00 -5.03 -19.69
N GLY A 26 -13.83 -6.28 -20.10
CA GLY A 26 -13.64 -6.65 -21.51
C GLY A 26 -14.98 -6.79 -22.24
N GLY A 27 -15.37 -5.78 -23.02
CA GLY A 27 -16.48 -5.88 -23.96
C GLY A 27 -15.99 -6.32 -25.34
N SER A 28 -16.27 -7.56 -25.74
CA SER A 28 -16.47 -7.92 -27.15
C SER A 28 -17.22 -9.24 -27.26
N ASP A 29 -18.29 -9.23 -28.06
CA ASP A 29 -19.08 -10.40 -28.43
C ASP A 29 -18.23 -11.56 -28.98
N GLN A 30 -18.77 -12.76 -28.75
CA GLN A 30 -18.50 -14.06 -29.39
C GLN A 30 -17.51 -15.03 -28.72
N ASN A 31 -18.13 -16.14 -28.33
CA ASN A 31 -17.62 -17.51 -28.18
C ASN A 31 -17.06 -17.95 -26.82
N THR A 32 -17.71 -19.02 -26.35
CA THR A 32 -17.62 -19.72 -25.09
C THR A 32 -16.35 -20.55 -24.94
N ASN A 33 -15.92 -20.66 -23.67
CA ASN A 33 -14.92 -21.57 -23.06
C ASN A 33 -13.58 -20.90 -22.72
N ASP A 34 -13.35 -20.76 -21.40
CA ASP A 34 -12.05 -20.54 -20.74
C ASP A 34 -11.15 -19.39 -21.23
N GLN A 35 -11.72 -18.25 -21.58
CA GLN A 35 -10.97 -17.08 -22.10
C GLN A 35 -10.62 -15.99 -21.07
N ALA A 36 -10.85 -16.19 -19.77
CA ALA A 36 -10.45 -15.20 -18.77
C ALA A 36 -8.94 -14.90 -18.82
N GLU A 37 -8.11 -15.91 -19.09
CA GLU A 37 -6.65 -15.71 -19.21
C GLU A 37 -6.23 -14.93 -20.46
N ASN A 38 -6.89 -15.16 -21.60
CA ASN A 38 -6.54 -14.51 -22.87
C ASN A 38 -6.97 -13.03 -22.96
N ASN A 39 -7.87 -12.57 -22.10
CA ASN A 39 -8.29 -11.17 -22.06
C ASN A 39 -7.47 -10.30 -21.08
N LEU A 40 -6.71 -10.90 -20.15
CA LEU A 40 -5.82 -10.19 -19.20
C LEU A 40 -4.74 -9.35 -19.90
N GLU A 41 -4.25 -9.81 -21.06
CA GLU A 41 -3.24 -9.09 -21.84
C GLU A 41 -3.78 -7.83 -22.53
N LYS A 42 -5.11 -7.69 -22.69
CA LYS A 42 -5.74 -6.58 -23.43
C LYS A 42 -6.15 -5.40 -22.54
N ASP A 43 -5.94 -5.48 -21.23
CA ASP A 43 -6.27 -4.37 -20.33
C ASP A 43 -5.29 -3.21 -20.53
N ASP A 44 -5.79 -2.11 -21.10
CA ASP A 44 -5.03 -0.87 -21.29
C ASP A 44 -4.93 -0.02 -20.02
N ALA A 45 -5.62 -0.39 -18.93
CA ALA A 45 -5.61 0.37 -17.68
C ALA A 45 -6.04 -0.44 -16.44
N ILE A 46 -5.65 0.09 -15.29
CA ILE A 46 -6.07 -0.34 -13.96
C ILE A 46 -6.85 0.78 -13.29
N TYR A 47 -7.87 0.42 -12.53
CA TYR A 47 -8.56 1.34 -11.63
C TYR A 47 -8.09 1.09 -10.20
N GLN A 48 -7.70 2.15 -9.51
CA GLN A 48 -7.53 2.16 -8.06
C GLN A 48 -8.75 2.86 -7.48
N VAL A 49 -9.41 2.23 -6.52
CA VAL A 49 -10.50 2.87 -5.77
C VAL A 49 -10.01 3.20 -4.37
N TYR A 50 -10.20 4.45 -3.97
CA TYR A 50 -9.92 4.91 -2.63
C TYR A 50 -11.19 5.49 -2.01
N TYR A 51 -11.54 4.98 -0.83
CA TYR A 51 -12.65 5.49 -0.02
C TYR A 51 -12.17 5.76 1.40
N GLN A 52 -12.48 6.95 1.90
CA GLN A 52 -12.24 7.33 3.28
C GLN A 52 -13.56 7.76 3.94
N PRO A 53 -14.01 7.09 5.01
CA PRO A 53 -15.21 7.49 5.73
C PRO A 53 -14.99 8.77 6.55
N SER A 54 -16.03 9.59 6.66
CA SER A 54 -16.10 10.72 7.58
C SER A 54 -15.85 10.25 9.02
N ASN A 55 -14.87 10.84 9.71
CA ASN A 55 -14.68 10.64 11.14
C ASN A 55 -15.20 11.86 11.91
N PHE A 56 -16.33 11.69 12.61
CA PHE A 56 -16.98 12.74 13.39
C PHE A 56 -16.25 13.09 14.70
N SER A 57 -15.21 12.34 15.10
CA SER A 57 -14.46 12.61 16.34
C SER A 57 -13.41 13.73 16.21
N SER A 58 -13.16 14.23 14.98
CA SER A 58 -12.27 15.35 14.72
C SER A 58 -12.86 16.17 13.56
N GLU A 59 -13.05 17.46 13.74
CA GLU A 59 -13.74 18.42 12.84
C GLU A 59 -13.11 18.59 11.42
N VAL A 60 -12.39 17.62 10.86
CA VAL A 60 -11.41 17.87 9.78
C VAL A 60 -11.53 16.98 8.53
N TYR A 61 -12.34 15.91 8.50
CA TYR A 61 -12.43 15.09 7.28
C TYR A 61 -13.88 14.83 6.83
N SER A 62 -14.24 15.46 5.71
CA SER A 62 -15.39 15.05 4.91
C SER A 62 -15.14 13.66 4.30
N ASP A 63 -16.22 12.91 4.06
CA ASP A 63 -16.17 11.69 3.23
C ASP A 63 -15.41 12.01 1.92
N PHE A 64 -14.55 11.08 1.48
CA PHE A 64 -13.79 11.22 0.23
C PHE A 64 -13.85 9.92 -0.56
N PHE A 65 -14.13 10.04 -1.86
CA PHE A 65 -14.18 8.93 -2.78
C PHE A 65 -13.51 9.31 -4.10
N GLU A 66 -12.53 8.51 -4.51
CA GLU A 66 -11.83 8.68 -5.76
C GLU A 66 -11.63 7.34 -6.46
N ILE A 67 -11.86 7.34 -7.77
CA ILE A 67 -11.44 6.27 -8.66
C ILE A 67 -10.37 6.86 -9.58
N THR A 68 -9.15 6.38 -9.45
CA THR A 68 -8.03 6.79 -10.30
C THR A 68 -7.75 5.71 -11.33
N GLN A 69 -7.62 6.11 -12.60
CA GLN A 69 -7.23 5.21 -13.68
C GLN A 69 -5.73 5.34 -13.99
N TYR A 70 -5.06 4.20 -14.11
CA TYR A 70 -3.66 4.08 -14.44
C TYR A 70 -3.50 3.31 -15.74
N PRO A 71 -3.06 3.95 -16.84
CA PRO A 71 -2.86 3.26 -18.10
C PRO A 71 -1.68 2.28 -17.99
N ILE A 72 -1.84 1.09 -18.58
CA ILE A 72 -0.76 0.11 -18.77
C ILE A 72 -0.20 0.32 -20.18
N LYS A 73 1.08 0.64 -20.30
CA LYS A 73 1.79 0.76 -21.58
C LYS A 73 3.00 -0.15 -21.56
N ASN A 74 3.09 -1.05 -22.55
CA ASN A 74 4.16 -2.05 -22.62
C ASN A 74 4.30 -2.88 -21.32
N ASN A 75 3.18 -3.28 -20.72
CA ASN A 75 3.13 -3.95 -19.41
C ASN A 75 3.66 -3.12 -18.23
N GLU A 76 3.80 -1.80 -18.38
CA GLU A 76 4.26 -0.91 -17.33
C GLU A 76 3.22 0.15 -16.99
N ILE A 77 3.17 0.53 -15.72
CA ILE A 77 2.39 1.65 -15.21
C ILE A 77 3.36 2.74 -14.78
N PHE A 78 3.15 3.93 -15.35
CA PHE A 78 3.95 5.10 -15.08
C PHE A 78 3.19 6.05 -14.15
N PHE A 79 3.75 6.30 -12.96
CA PHE A 79 3.21 7.29 -12.04
C PHE A 79 3.77 8.67 -12.39
N SER A 80 3.09 9.39 -13.29
CA SER A 80 3.58 10.66 -13.85
C SER A 80 3.99 11.73 -12.82
N LYS A 81 3.44 11.68 -11.60
CA LYS A 81 3.76 12.62 -10.51
C LYS A 81 5.03 12.27 -9.73
N SER A 82 5.50 11.03 -9.79
CA SER A 82 6.60 10.52 -8.95
C SER A 82 7.67 9.77 -9.74
N HIS A 83 7.44 9.50 -11.03
CA HIS A 83 8.38 8.85 -11.92
C HIS A 83 9.63 9.71 -12.15
N ASN A 84 10.79 9.16 -11.85
CA ASN A 84 12.10 9.82 -11.86
C ASN A 84 12.19 11.06 -10.97
N GLU A 85 11.31 11.18 -9.97
CA GLU A 85 11.46 12.22 -8.96
C GLU A 85 12.57 11.83 -7.96
N PRO A 86 13.42 12.78 -7.54
CA PRO A 86 14.47 12.51 -6.56
C PRO A 86 13.88 12.10 -5.21
N LEU A 87 14.55 11.17 -4.52
CA LEU A 87 14.24 10.88 -3.12
C LEU A 87 14.35 12.15 -2.27
N GLU A 88 13.31 12.45 -1.49
CA GLU A 88 13.30 13.59 -0.57
C GLU A 88 14.13 13.34 0.70
N LYS A 89 14.26 12.06 1.08
CA LYS A 89 14.97 11.57 2.26
C LYS A 89 15.82 10.36 1.89
N GLU A 90 16.81 10.08 2.73
CA GLU A 90 17.63 8.88 2.61
C GLU A 90 16.82 7.63 2.93
N ILE A 91 17.13 6.54 2.22
CA ILE A 91 16.65 5.20 2.52
C ILE A 91 17.85 4.33 2.86
N PHE A 92 17.82 3.68 4.01
CA PHE A 92 18.89 2.80 4.45
C PHE A 92 18.48 1.38 4.14
N THR A 93 19.15 0.70 3.21
CA THR A 93 18.88 -0.72 2.93
C THR A 93 19.80 -1.62 3.74
N GLU A 94 19.80 -2.93 3.49
CA GLU A 94 20.79 -3.84 4.09
C GLU A 94 22.19 -3.64 3.48
N GLU A 95 22.25 -3.28 2.18
CA GLU A 95 23.49 -3.26 1.39
C GLU A 95 24.06 -1.86 1.17
N LYS A 96 23.23 -0.83 0.94
CA LYS A 96 23.67 0.57 0.86
C LYS A 96 22.67 1.63 1.35
N ILE A 97 23.16 2.85 1.52
CA ILE A 97 22.32 4.05 1.69
C ILE A 97 21.95 4.60 0.32
N LEU A 98 20.65 4.71 0.06
CA LEU A 98 20.10 5.47 -1.07
C LEU A 98 19.98 6.93 -0.63
N ASN A 99 20.85 7.78 -1.17
CA ASN A 99 20.94 9.17 -0.73
C ASN A 99 19.75 10.00 -1.19
N LYS A 100 19.49 11.09 -0.46
CA LYS A 100 18.61 12.16 -0.96
C LYS A 100 19.05 12.60 -2.35
N GLY A 101 18.12 12.72 -3.29
CA GLY A 101 18.42 13.03 -4.69
C GLY A 101 18.56 11.82 -5.61
N THR A 102 18.70 10.59 -5.08
CA THR A 102 18.64 9.39 -5.93
C THR A 102 17.30 9.32 -6.64
N LEU A 103 17.32 9.11 -7.96
CA LEU A 103 16.10 9.08 -8.77
C LEU A 103 15.27 7.85 -8.42
N GLN A 104 13.98 8.08 -8.17
CA GLN A 104 13.02 7.03 -7.95
C GLN A 104 12.42 6.64 -9.30
N THR A 105 12.67 5.41 -9.75
CA THR A 105 12.06 4.91 -10.98
C THR A 105 10.55 4.94 -10.87
N ASN A 106 9.97 4.51 -9.74
CA ASN A 106 8.53 4.49 -9.50
C ASN A 106 7.75 3.94 -10.70
N ILE A 107 7.98 2.67 -11.02
CA ILE A 107 7.28 1.94 -12.09
C ILE A 107 6.69 0.65 -11.50
N VAL A 108 5.48 0.30 -11.92
CA VAL A 108 4.96 -1.07 -11.74
C VAL A 108 5.05 -1.80 -13.08
N LYS A 109 5.67 -2.98 -13.08
CA LYS A 109 5.87 -3.85 -14.24
C LYS A 109 5.07 -5.13 -14.06
N ARG A 110 4.16 -5.42 -14.98
CA ARG A 110 3.41 -6.68 -15.03
C ARG A 110 4.27 -7.75 -15.70
N LEU A 111 4.69 -8.77 -14.94
CA LEU A 111 5.50 -9.87 -15.47
C LEU A 111 4.59 -10.98 -16.02
N THR A 112 3.56 -11.33 -15.24
CA THR A 112 2.48 -12.25 -15.58
C THR A 112 1.18 -11.69 -15.01
N PRO A 113 -0.01 -12.22 -15.34
CA PRO A 113 -1.24 -11.76 -14.72
C PRO A 113 -1.21 -11.80 -13.18
N ASN A 114 -0.58 -12.82 -12.59
CA ASN A 114 -0.56 -13.02 -11.14
C ASN A 114 0.69 -12.49 -10.43
N SER A 115 1.69 -11.97 -11.16
CA SER A 115 2.96 -11.55 -10.55
C SER A 115 3.50 -10.31 -11.22
N TRP A 116 3.54 -9.21 -10.47
CA TRP A 116 4.04 -7.90 -10.92
C TRP A 116 5.19 -7.47 -10.02
N THR A 117 5.92 -6.45 -10.44
CA THR A 117 7.00 -5.85 -9.66
C THR A 117 6.80 -4.34 -9.58
N TYR A 118 6.76 -3.80 -8.36
CA TYR A 118 6.95 -2.38 -8.13
C TYR A 118 8.44 -2.08 -7.93
N GLU A 119 8.94 -1.07 -8.64
CA GLU A 119 10.33 -0.62 -8.60
C GLU A 119 10.37 0.82 -8.06
N LEU A 120 10.62 0.99 -6.76
CA LEU A 120 10.82 2.30 -6.13
C LEU A 120 12.13 2.93 -6.63
N THR A 121 13.20 2.14 -6.61
CA THR A 121 14.47 2.43 -7.29
C THR A 121 14.95 1.16 -8.00
N SER A 122 15.99 1.27 -8.84
CA SER A 122 16.59 0.12 -9.53
C SER A 122 17.03 -1.02 -8.60
N GLU A 123 17.20 -0.73 -7.31
CA GLU A 123 17.73 -1.65 -6.30
C GLU A 123 16.71 -2.02 -5.22
N LEU A 124 15.65 -1.24 -5.08
CA LEU A 124 14.61 -1.47 -4.10
C LEU A 124 13.29 -1.79 -4.81
N LYS A 125 12.99 -3.09 -4.84
CA LYS A 125 11.90 -3.68 -5.63
C LYS A 125 10.99 -4.50 -4.74
N GLN A 126 9.70 -4.42 -5.01
CA GLN A 126 8.66 -5.18 -4.33
C GLN A 126 7.98 -6.09 -5.34
N ASN A 127 7.97 -7.39 -5.06
CA ASN A 127 7.13 -8.34 -5.78
C ASN A 127 5.70 -8.20 -5.27
N LEU A 128 4.75 -8.16 -6.20
CA LEU A 128 3.32 -8.05 -5.96
C LEU A 128 2.66 -9.29 -6.54
N ASN A 129 2.13 -10.16 -5.68
CA ASN A 129 1.44 -11.37 -6.09
C ASN A 129 -0.07 -11.16 -6.01
N PHE A 130 -0.76 -11.46 -7.09
CA PHE A 130 -2.19 -11.25 -7.22
C PHE A 130 -2.92 -12.58 -7.42
N GLU A 131 -4.13 -12.66 -6.87
CA GLU A 131 -5.13 -13.62 -7.33
C GLU A 131 -6.14 -12.93 -8.24
N ILE A 132 -6.66 -13.67 -9.21
CA ILE A 132 -7.67 -13.17 -10.14
C ILE A 132 -9.03 -13.63 -9.62
N VAL A 133 -9.91 -12.68 -9.33
CA VAL A 133 -11.26 -12.92 -8.84
C VAL A 133 -12.23 -12.61 -9.98
N LYS A 134 -13.09 -13.57 -10.32
CA LYS A 134 -14.16 -13.36 -11.31
C LYS A 134 -15.25 -12.49 -10.70
N LEU A 135 -15.75 -11.52 -11.46
CA LEU A 135 -16.77 -10.55 -11.02
C LEU A 135 -18.08 -10.67 -11.80
N ASP A 136 -18.17 -11.62 -12.74
CA ASP A 136 -19.32 -11.79 -13.63
C ASP A 136 -20.68 -11.72 -12.91
N GLY A 137 -21.48 -10.72 -13.27
CA GLY A 137 -22.80 -10.55 -12.70
C GLY A 137 -22.82 -10.05 -11.26
N GLU A 138 -21.68 -9.80 -10.60
CA GLU A 138 -21.63 -9.12 -9.31
C GLU A 138 -22.07 -7.65 -9.45
N ASN A 139 -22.67 -7.09 -8.41
CA ASN A 139 -23.04 -5.67 -8.40
C ASN A 139 -21.79 -4.80 -8.30
N ILE A 140 -21.64 -3.84 -9.21
CA ILE A 140 -20.43 -3.00 -9.26
C ILE A 140 -20.27 -2.19 -7.98
N PHE A 141 -21.35 -1.59 -7.49
CA PHE A 141 -21.29 -0.76 -6.29
C PHE A 141 -20.92 -1.60 -5.06
N ASP A 142 -21.59 -2.74 -4.86
CA ASP A 142 -21.37 -3.58 -3.68
C ASP A 142 -19.98 -4.24 -3.69
N ARG A 143 -19.41 -4.48 -4.87
CA ARG A 143 -18.03 -4.98 -4.99
C ARG A 143 -16.99 -3.92 -4.64
N VAL A 144 -17.22 -2.68 -5.08
CA VAL A 144 -16.28 -1.57 -4.88
C VAL A 144 -16.39 -1.02 -3.45
N LEU A 145 -17.58 -1.03 -2.85
CA LEU A 145 -17.86 -0.55 -1.50
C LEU A 145 -18.69 -1.60 -0.73
N PRO A 146 -18.09 -2.72 -0.33
CA PRO A 146 -18.79 -3.80 0.37
C PRO A 146 -19.40 -3.31 1.68
N GLY A 147 -20.65 -3.70 1.95
CA GLY A 147 -21.39 -3.34 3.17
C GLY A 147 -21.78 -1.86 3.27
N TYR A 148 -21.49 -1.03 2.28
CA TYR A 148 -21.72 0.41 2.39
C TYR A 148 -23.21 0.79 2.43
N LYS A 149 -24.04 0.13 1.60
CA LYS A 149 -25.50 0.33 1.57
C LYS A 149 -26.18 -0.06 2.88
N GLU A 150 -25.61 -1.01 3.62
CA GLU A 150 -26.17 -1.50 4.89
C GLU A 150 -26.02 -0.47 6.01
N ASN A 151 -24.98 0.36 5.92
CA ASN A 151 -24.60 1.31 6.97
C ASN A 151 -25.01 2.76 6.67
N LYS A 152 -25.29 3.10 5.40
CA LYS A 152 -25.69 4.45 4.99
C LYS A 152 -26.82 4.41 3.97
N ASN A 153 -27.93 5.10 4.29
CA ASN A 153 -29.02 5.31 3.33
C ASN A 153 -28.65 6.41 2.32
N LEU A 154 -28.29 6.00 1.12
CA LEU A 154 -27.91 6.89 0.00
C LEU A 154 -29.11 7.43 -0.78
N GLU A 155 -30.33 7.01 -0.45
CA GLU A 155 -31.57 7.46 -1.11
C GLU A 155 -32.18 8.68 -0.42
N THR A 156 -31.94 8.85 0.88
CA THR A 156 -32.52 9.94 1.68
C THR A 156 -31.48 11.02 2.00
N GLY A 157 -31.37 12.02 1.14
CA GLY A 157 -31.09 13.43 1.51
C GLY A 157 -29.74 13.80 2.15
N LEU A 158 -28.83 12.87 2.44
CA LEU A 158 -27.50 13.17 3.01
C LEU A 158 -26.49 13.73 1.99
N HIS A 159 -26.96 14.16 0.81
CA HIS A 159 -26.12 14.62 -0.31
C HIS A 159 -25.17 15.76 0.04
N ASN A 160 -25.46 16.55 1.08
CA ASN A 160 -24.61 17.66 1.50
C ASN A 160 -23.44 17.22 2.41
N GLN A 161 -23.44 15.98 2.90
CA GLN A 161 -22.42 15.42 3.78
C GLN A 161 -21.55 14.36 3.10
N LEU A 162 -22.03 13.79 2.00
CA LEU A 162 -21.33 12.75 1.26
C LEU A 162 -20.53 13.36 0.10
N ASP A 163 -19.42 12.69 -0.23
CA ASP A 163 -18.61 13.03 -1.39
C ASP A 163 -19.46 13.00 -2.68
N LYS A 164 -19.27 14.00 -3.55
CA LYS A 164 -20.05 14.11 -4.80
C LYS A 164 -19.76 12.97 -5.76
N ASN A 165 -18.50 12.54 -5.86
CA ASN A 165 -18.10 11.43 -6.72
C ASN A 165 -18.71 10.13 -6.20
N LEU A 166 -18.83 9.96 -4.88
CA LEU A 166 -19.51 8.81 -4.30
C LEU A 166 -21.00 8.78 -4.65
N ILE A 167 -21.69 9.93 -4.57
CA ILE A 167 -23.10 10.03 -4.95
C ILE A 167 -23.27 9.71 -6.43
N GLU A 168 -22.44 10.29 -7.30
CA GLU A 168 -22.46 10.05 -8.74
C GLU A 168 -22.21 8.57 -9.06
N PHE A 169 -21.20 7.97 -8.42
CA PHE A 169 -20.90 6.56 -8.55
C PHE A 169 -22.08 5.69 -8.10
N TYR A 170 -22.71 5.99 -6.97
CA TYR A 170 -23.92 5.29 -6.51
C TYR A 170 -25.05 5.39 -7.54
N GLN A 171 -25.40 6.59 -8.02
CA GLN A 171 -26.52 6.74 -8.95
C GLN A 171 -26.29 5.99 -10.26
N ASN A 172 -25.05 6.00 -10.76
CA ASN A 172 -24.69 5.35 -12.01
C ASN A 172 -24.57 3.82 -11.88
N TYR A 173 -24.10 3.31 -10.74
CA TYR A 173 -23.70 1.91 -10.60
C TYR A 173 -24.47 1.09 -9.54
N LYS A 174 -25.41 1.68 -8.78
CA LYS A 174 -26.14 0.98 -7.70
C LYS A 174 -26.83 -0.32 -8.12
N ASN A 175 -27.32 -0.38 -9.37
CA ASN A 175 -28.03 -1.52 -9.95
C ASN A 175 -27.27 -2.15 -11.13
N VAL A 176 -26.09 -1.63 -11.45
CA VAL A 176 -25.29 -2.13 -12.57
C VAL A 176 -24.47 -3.32 -12.09
N ARG A 177 -24.43 -4.35 -12.92
CA ARG A 177 -23.63 -5.54 -12.67
C ARG A 177 -22.46 -5.57 -13.63
N PHE A 178 -21.36 -6.17 -13.19
CA PHE A 178 -20.23 -6.43 -14.08
C PHE A 178 -20.69 -7.31 -15.26
N PRO A 179 -20.22 -7.00 -16.49
CA PRO A 179 -20.50 -7.83 -17.65
C PRO A 179 -19.87 -9.22 -17.50
N LYS A 180 -20.21 -10.12 -18.43
CA LYS A 180 -19.57 -11.45 -18.50
C LYS A 180 -18.07 -11.30 -18.76
N ASN A 181 -17.30 -12.22 -18.21
CA ASN A 181 -15.84 -12.27 -18.26
C ASN A 181 -15.11 -11.08 -17.58
N SER A 182 -15.77 -10.40 -16.64
CA SER A 182 -15.13 -9.41 -15.77
C SER A 182 -14.34 -10.08 -14.66
N TYR A 183 -13.20 -9.48 -14.31
CA TYR A 183 -12.37 -9.93 -13.21
C TYR A 183 -11.69 -8.75 -12.51
N CYS A 184 -11.18 -9.01 -11.31
CA CYS A 184 -10.25 -8.13 -10.65
C CYS A 184 -8.99 -8.83 -10.17
N TYR A 185 -7.89 -8.09 -10.15
CA TYR A 185 -6.69 -8.49 -9.44
C TYR A 185 -6.86 -8.13 -7.96
N ARG A 186 -6.73 -9.12 -7.07
CA ARG A 186 -6.70 -8.93 -5.61
C ARG A 186 -5.28 -9.21 -5.13
N LEU A 187 -4.65 -8.23 -4.50
CA LEU A 187 -3.29 -8.35 -3.99
C LEU A 187 -3.27 -9.35 -2.82
N LYS A 188 -2.57 -10.47 -3.01
CA LYS A 188 -2.46 -11.58 -2.04
C LYS A 188 -1.30 -11.38 -1.08
N GLU A 189 -0.18 -10.95 -1.64
CA GLU A 189 1.10 -10.95 -0.94
C GLU A 189 2.01 -9.91 -1.57
N THR A 190 2.84 -9.30 -0.72
CA THR A 190 3.94 -8.47 -1.19
C THR A 190 5.25 -8.91 -0.54
N GLN A 191 6.35 -8.72 -1.27
CA GLN A 191 7.67 -9.01 -0.74
C GLN A 191 8.72 -8.07 -1.31
N TRP A 192 9.39 -7.32 -0.44
CA TRP A 192 10.57 -6.54 -0.83
C TRP A 192 11.78 -7.45 -1.05
N ASN A 193 12.61 -7.10 -2.02
CA ASN A 193 13.85 -7.83 -2.30
C ASN A 193 14.90 -7.70 -1.19
N GLN A 194 14.81 -6.66 -0.35
CA GLN A 194 15.63 -6.46 0.84
C GLN A 194 14.88 -5.59 1.85
N SER A 195 15.21 -5.71 3.15
CA SER A 195 14.63 -4.83 4.15
C SER A 195 15.23 -3.44 4.00
N TYR A 196 14.49 -2.43 4.42
CA TYR A 196 14.98 -1.06 4.41
C TYR A 196 14.35 -0.22 5.50
N ILE A 197 14.95 0.92 5.77
CA ILE A 197 14.44 1.93 6.68
C ILE A 197 14.14 3.19 5.89
N SER A 198 12.92 3.68 6.02
CA SER A 198 12.52 5.01 5.58
C SER A 198 12.27 5.91 6.80
N ASP A 199 12.20 7.22 6.53
CA ASP A 199 11.71 8.21 7.50
C ASP A 199 12.38 8.15 8.87
N ILE A 200 13.70 8.25 8.89
CA ILE A 200 14.45 8.41 10.14
C ILE A 200 14.35 9.87 10.58
N SER A 201 13.94 10.10 11.82
CA SER A 201 14.01 11.42 12.46
C SER A 201 15.25 11.54 13.37
N GLY A 202 15.45 12.72 13.96
CA GLY A 202 16.62 13.01 14.79
C GLY A 202 16.85 12.00 15.93
N PHE A 203 18.07 12.02 16.46
CA PHE A 203 18.50 11.17 17.56
C PHE A 203 18.35 11.88 18.91
N ASP A 204 17.83 11.16 19.90
CA ASP A 204 17.70 11.62 21.28
C ASP A 204 18.37 10.62 22.22
N SER A 205 18.90 11.12 23.34
CA SER A 205 19.45 10.29 24.41
C SER A 205 18.39 9.69 25.33
N SER A 206 17.13 10.13 25.27
CA SER A 206 16.05 9.64 26.14
C SER A 206 14.78 9.21 25.37
N PRO A 207 14.37 7.93 25.44
CA PRO A 207 15.12 6.81 25.99
C PRO A 207 16.32 6.45 25.10
N SER A 208 17.40 6.00 25.71
CA SER A 208 18.62 5.62 25.03
C SER A 208 18.40 4.39 24.13
N PHE A 209 19.29 4.20 23.15
CA PHE A 209 19.21 3.02 22.29
C PHE A 209 19.31 1.72 23.09
N SER A 210 20.21 1.65 24.07
CA SER A 210 20.40 0.47 24.91
C SER A 210 19.13 0.11 25.70
N GLU A 211 18.40 1.10 26.22
CA GLU A 211 17.13 0.87 26.91
C GLU A 211 16.05 0.34 25.95
N LYS A 212 15.89 0.95 24.77
CA LYS A 212 14.93 0.46 23.77
C LYS A 212 15.28 -0.94 23.29
N LYS A 213 16.55 -1.20 23.01
CA LYS A 213 17.07 -2.51 22.61
C LYS A 213 16.77 -3.56 23.68
N GLN A 214 17.07 -3.26 24.94
CA GLN A 214 16.81 -4.18 26.06
C GLN A 214 15.32 -4.50 26.17
N SER A 215 14.45 -3.48 26.08
CA SER A 215 13.00 -3.67 26.11
C SER A 215 12.50 -4.60 24.99
N ILE A 216 13.00 -4.43 23.76
CA ILE A 216 12.65 -5.31 22.61
C ILE A 216 13.11 -6.75 22.86
N ILE A 217 14.34 -6.94 23.34
CA ILE A 217 14.92 -8.27 23.61
C ILE A 217 14.17 -8.96 24.75
N GLU A 218 13.84 -8.25 25.82
CA GLU A 218 13.05 -8.78 26.94
C GLU A 218 11.66 -9.20 26.50
N ARG A 219 10.98 -8.36 25.69
CA ARG A 219 9.69 -8.73 25.09
C ARG A 219 9.82 -10.03 24.31
N TYR A 220 10.80 -10.13 23.40
CA TYR A 220 11.03 -11.36 22.64
C TYR A 220 11.27 -12.57 23.55
N ASN A 221 12.11 -12.42 24.57
CA ASN A 221 12.45 -13.49 25.50
C ASN A 221 11.24 -14.01 26.28
N ASN A 222 10.28 -13.13 26.59
CA ASN A 222 9.07 -13.42 27.34
C ASN A 222 7.91 -13.98 26.49
N LEU A 223 8.06 -14.12 25.16
CA LEU A 223 7.02 -14.67 24.27
C LEU A 223 6.72 -16.17 24.49
N GLY A 224 7.58 -16.91 25.20
CA GLY A 224 7.35 -18.34 25.43
C GLY A 224 7.17 -19.14 24.12
N PRO A 225 6.11 -19.96 23.97
CA PRO A 225 5.82 -20.72 22.75
C PRO A 225 5.57 -19.84 21.51
N ASP A 226 5.12 -18.60 21.69
CA ASP A 226 4.77 -17.70 20.58
C ASP A 226 6.00 -17.20 19.83
N LYS A 227 7.22 -17.39 20.38
CA LYS A 227 8.49 -17.05 19.70
C LYS A 227 8.58 -17.52 18.25
N LYS A 228 7.92 -18.62 17.90
CA LYS A 228 7.90 -19.18 16.53
C LYS A 228 7.23 -18.25 15.49
N TYR A 229 6.38 -17.32 15.95
CA TYR A 229 5.72 -16.33 15.10
C TYR A 229 6.50 -15.01 15.03
N PHE A 230 7.64 -14.92 15.70
CA PHE A 230 8.40 -13.68 15.78
C PHE A 230 9.82 -13.83 15.25
N ARG A 231 10.30 -12.79 14.58
CA ARG A 231 11.68 -12.65 14.14
C ARG A 231 12.35 -11.51 14.90
N LEU A 232 13.43 -11.81 15.62
CA LEU A 232 14.29 -10.82 16.26
C LEU A 232 15.53 -10.59 15.38
N LEU A 233 15.70 -9.36 14.91
CA LEU A 233 16.89 -8.87 14.23
C LEU A 233 17.67 -7.97 15.18
N ASN A 234 18.97 -8.21 15.31
CA ASN A 234 19.90 -7.33 16.02
C ASN A 234 21.17 -7.22 15.17
N SER A 235 21.31 -6.11 14.45
CA SER A 235 22.31 -5.92 13.41
C SER A 235 22.90 -4.50 13.45
N GLN A 236 23.89 -4.24 12.61
CA GLN A 236 24.48 -2.93 12.42
C GLN A 236 24.49 -2.57 10.94
N TRP A 237 23.93 -1.42 10.59
CA TRP A 237 23.81 -0.91 9.23
C TRP A 237 24.51 0.45 9.16
N TYR A 238 25.55 0.57 8.33
CA TYR A 238 26.32 1.82 8.10
C TYR A 238 26.78 2.55 9.37
N GLY A 239 27.20 1.79 10.39
CA GLY A 239 27.65 2.37 11.66
C GLY A 239 26.53 2.67 12.65
N TYR A 240 25.27 2.40 12.32
CA TYR A 240 24.12 2.50 13.23
C TYR A 240 23.69 1.11 13.70
N ASN A 241 23.28 1.02 14.96
CA ASN A 241 22.75 -0.21 15.54
C ASN A 241 21.25 -0.32 15.28
N LEU A 242 20.80 -1.49 14.85
CA LEU A 242 19.40 -1.80 14.58
C LEU A 242 18.96 -2.96 15.46
N THR A 243 17.81 -2.80 16.11
CA THR A 243 17.11 -3.91 16.76
C THR A 243 15.66 -3.90 16.32
N VAL A 244 15.16 -5.00 15.77
CA VAL A 244 13.78 -5.14 15.28
C VAL A 244 13.18 -6.43 15.81
N LEU A 245 11.96 -6.36 16.31
CA LEU A 245 11.11 -7.49 16.59
C LEU A 245 9.89 -7.40 15.67
N GLU A 246 9.76 -8.39 14.80
CA GLU A 246 8.67 -8.50 13.84
C GLU A 246 7.75 -9.66 14.22
N ASN A 247 6.45 -9.43 14.19
CA ASN A 247 5.43 -10.47 14.21
C ASN A 247 5.17 -10.91 12.76
N LEU A 248 5.49 -12.16 12.44
CA LEU A 248 5.37 -12.72 11.09
C LEU A 248 3.92 -13.06 10.71
N GLU A 249 3.00 -13.15 11.69
CA GLU A 249 1.58 -13.37 11.41
C GLU A 249 0.84 -12.06 11.15
N THR A 250 1.11 -11.02 11.96
CA THR A 250 0.38 -9.73 11.86
C THR A 250 1.12 -8.68 11.03
N GLY A 251 2.42 -8.84 10.82
CA GLY A 251 3.27 -7.80 10.24
C GLY A 251 3.62 -6.66 11.21
N ASP A 252 3.24 -6.77 12.49
CA ASP A 252 3.57 -5.75 13.49
C ASP A 252 5.07 -5.69 13.74
N ILE A 253 5.62 -4.47 13.75
CA ILE A 253 7.06 -4.24 13.90
C ILE A 253 7.31 -3.32 15.09
N GLN A 254 8.20 -3.73 15.98
CA GLN A 254 8.82 -2.88 16.98
C GLN A 254 10.30 -2.74 16.65
N SER A 255 10.78 -1.52 16.45
CA SER A 255 12.16 -1.27 16.03
C SER A 255 12.83 -0.17 16.85
N ALA A 256 14.15 -0.25 16.94
CA ALA A 256 15.03 0.75 17.52
C ALA A 256 16.26 0.92 16.63
N TRP A 257 16.63 2.16 16.37
CA TRP A 257 17.80 2.54 15.58
C TRP A 257 18.67 3.50 16.37
N GLY A 258 19.93 3.16 16.58
CA GLY A 258 20.84 3.86 17.46
C GLY A 258 22.14 4.28 16.80
N ASN A 259 22.65 5.43 17.18
CA ASN A 259 23.98 5.87 16.76
C ASN A 259 25.07 5.44 17.75
N ASN A 260 26.32 5.79 17.47
CA ASN A 260 27.48 5.44 18.31
C ASN A 260 27.50 6.12 19.70
N ASN A 261 26.65 7.12 19.93
CA ASN A 261 26.53 7.82 21.21
C ASN A 261 25.42 7.25 22.10
N ASN A 262 24.92 6.04 21.80
CA ASN A 262 23.79 5.41 22.49
C ASN A 262 22.48 6.23 22.44
N GLN A 263 22.35 7.14 21.47
CA GLN A 263 21.11 7.86 21.21
C GLN A 263 20.24 7.04 20.27
N SER A 264 18.92 7.10 20.44
CA SER A 264 17.95 6.44 19.55
C SER A 264 17.30 7.44 18.62
N ALA A 265 17.00 7.04 17.39
CA ALA A 265 16.06 7.76 16.53
C ALA A 265 14.70 7.88 17.25
N PHE A 266 14.07 9.06 17.12
CA PHE A 266 12.75 9.33 17.68
C PHE A 266 11.64 8.56 16.93
N PHE A 267 11.77 8.50 15.61
CA PHE A 267 10.88 7.82 14.69
C PHE A 267 11.72 7.10 13.64
N ILE A 268 11.32 5.87 13.35
CA ILE A 268 11.91 4.96 12.36
C ILE A 268 10.76 4.21 11.71
N ASN A 269 10.76 4.16 10.38
CA ASN A 269 9.90 3.24 9.64
C ASN A 269 10.78 2.11 9.08
N PHE A 270 10.75 0.94 9.73
CA PHE A 270 11.43 -0.26 9.24
C PHE A 270 10.46 -1.06 8.38
N ILE A 271 10.83 -1.33 7.13
CA ILE A 271 10.09 -2.14 6.19
C ILE A 271 10.83 -3.45 6.01
N SER A 272 10.13 -4.54 6.31
CA SER A 272 10.66 -5.90 6.25
C SER A 272 10.64 -6.47 4.83
N SER A 273 11.67 -7.26 4.50
CA SER A 273 11.65 -8.16 3.32
C SER A 273 10.94 -9.49 3.56
N SER A 274 10.49 -9.76 4.79
CA SER A 274 9.61 -10.88 5.07
C SER A 274 8.35 -10.75 4.22
N ARG A 275 7.76 -11.89 3.85
CA ARG A 275 6.49 -11.91 3.13
C ARG A 275 5.41 -11.24 3.96
N GLY A 276 4.89 -10.13 3.44
CA GLY A 276 3.69 -9.50 4.00
C GLY A 276 2.47 -10.19 3.44
N MET A 277 1.78 -10.97 4.28
CA MET A 277 0.40 -11.35 4.01
C MET A 277 -0.49 -10.14 4.32
N LEU A 278 -1.29 -9.72 3.35
CA LEU A 278 -2.34 -8.74 3.62
C LEU A 278 -3.47 -9.48 4.35
N ILE A 279 -3.66 -9.14 5.63
CA ILE A 279 -4.82 -9.59 6.39
C ILE A 279 -6.03 -8.81 5.86
N GLU A 280 -7.00 -9.52 5.30
CA GLU A 280 -8.28 -8.95 4.86
C GLU A 280 -8.97 -8.33 6.08
N ILE A 281 -9.34 -7.04 5.98
CA ILE A 281 -10.35 -6.39 6.84
C ILE A 281 -11.66 -6.43 6.09
#